data_AF-W9CB17-F1
#
_entry.id   AF-W9CB17-F1
#
_cell.length_a   1.000
_cell.length_b   1.000
_cell.length_c   1.000
_cell.angle_alpha   90.00
_cell.angle_beta   90.00
_cell.angle_gamma   90.00
#
_symmetry.space_group_name_H-M   'P 1'
#
loop_
_entity.id
_entity.type
_entity.pdbx_description
1 polymer ?
#
loop_
_entity_poly.entity_id
_entity_poly.type
_entity_poly.pdbx_seq_one_letter_code
_entity_poly.pdbx_strand_id
1 'polypeptide(L)'
;MFSKTIIATLLASTAAASPIVSARAAGDKFGLISIRSGTDLQNQAIVAYQGGLWIGKDTSSYCPLAEGCPAGTDTTFAAGDNTLSMNVEVPGGQQVYVATSAAVSFTPPHSGDTQGGVVTGWTYTAGQDGALGQMSLPGYGFIACASTDGPGIYQVYATLGGSGTGNCSGIAVATVPYTGAVSAWEYL
;
A
#
# COMPACT_ATOMS: atom_id res chain seq x y z
N MET A 1 29.72 -72.51 5.25
CA MET A 1 28.78 -71.44 4.82
C MET A 1 29.27 -70.15 5.47
N PHE A 2 30.00 -69.29 4.75
CA PHE A 2 30.56 -68.05 5.30
C PHE A 2 29.81 -66.85 4.71
N SER A 3 29.24 -66.04 5.62
CA SER A 3 28.31 -64.96 5.33
C SER A 3 29.04 -63.70 4.84
N LYS A 4 28.54 -63.10 3.77
CA LYS A 4 29.00 -61.84 3.16
C LYS A 4 28.46 -60.64 3.94
N THR A 5 29.25 -59.59 4.13
CA THR A 5 28.72 -58.26 4.46
C THR A 5 29.43 -57.21 3.60
N ILE A 6 28.67 -56.60 2.68
CA ILE A 6 29.08 -55.45 1.89
C ILE A 6 28.41 -54.23 2.53
N ILE A 7 29.20 -53.26 2.98
CA ILE A 7 28.72 -51.99 3.54
C ILE A 7 28.56 -51.02 2.36
N ALA A 8 27.32 -50.65 2.05
CA ALA A 8 27.00 -49.64 1.05
C ALA A 8 26.80 -48.28 1.76
N THR A 9 27.69 -47.34 1.48
CA THR A 9 27.64 -45.97 2.00
C THR A 9 26.63 -45.15 1.19
N LEU A 10 25.50 -44.77 1.79
CA LEU A 10 24.56 -43.83 1.16
C LEU A 10 25.07 -42.39 1.34
N LEU A 11 25.34 -41.70 0.22
CA LEU A 11 25.49 -40.24 0.21
C LEU A 11 24.09 -39.61 0.25
N ALA A 12 23.78 -38.93 1.36
CA ALA A 12 22.57 -38.13 1.49
C ALA A 12 22.74 -36.79 0.77
N SER A 13 22.11 -36.64 -0.39
CA SER A 13 22.03 -35.38 -1.14
C SER A 13 21.10 -34.41 -0.41
N THR A 14 21.65 -33.43 0.30
CA THR A 14 20.87 -32.31 0.84
C THR A 14 20.47 -31.38 -0.29
N ALA A 15 19.23 -31.49 -0.77
CA ALA A 15 18.63 -30.47 -1.63
C ALA A 15 18.40 -29.21 -0.79
N ALA A 16 19.17 -28.16 -1.03
CA ALA A 16 18.90 -26.84 -0.48
C ALA A 16 17.62 -26.31 -1.15
N ALA A 17 16.51 -26.31 -0.41
CA ALA A 17 15.30 -25.63 -0.84
C ALA A 17 15.54 -24.12 -0.71
N SER A 18 15.78 -23.45 -1.83
CA SER A 18 15.72 -21.99 -1.88
C SER A 18 14.29 -21.56 -1.53
N PRO A 19 14.09 -20.58 -0.62
CA PRO A 19 12.77 -20.02 -0.41
C PRO A 19 12.33 -19.39 -1.73
N ILE A 20 11.20 -19.88 -2.25
CA ILE A 20 10.47 -19.21 -3.32
C ILE A 20 9.98 -17.92 -2.68
N VAL A 21 10.67 -16.81 -2.94
CA VAL A 21 10.10 -15.48 -2.75
C VAL A 21 8.81 -15.51 -3.57
N SER A 22 7.65 -15.51 -2.91
CA SER A 22 6.36 -15.38 -3.58
C SER A 22 6.47 -14.18 -4.51
N ALA A 23 6.53 -14.46 -5.81
CA ALA A 23 6.64 -13.45 -6.83
C ALA A 23 5.46 -12.48 -6.66
N ARG A 24 5.76 -11.19 -6.74
CA ARG A 24 4.79 -10.08 -6.72
C ARG A 24 3.53 -10.46 -7.50
N ALA A 25 2.40 -10.59 -6.82
CA ALA A 25 1.13 -10.71 -7.51
C ALA A 25 0.62 -9.29 -7.78
N ALA A 26 0.84 -8.83 -9.02
CA ALA A 26 0.04 -7.71 -9.54
C ALA A 26 -1.44 -8.06 -9.31
N GLY A 27 -2.20 -7.13 -8.74
CA GLY A 27 -3.58 -7.34 -8.33
C GLY A 27 -3.80 -7.73 -6.87
N ASP A 28 -2.74 -7.85 -6.06
CA ASP A 28 -2.87 -7.95 -4.60
C ASP A 28 -3.52 -6.69 -4.03
N LYS A 29 -4.48 -6.90 -3.14
CA LYS A 29 -5.27 -5.84 -2.52
C LYS A 29 -4.95 -5.71 -1.05
N PHE A 30 -4.89 -4.47 -0.57
CA PHE A 30 -4.50 -4.19 0.81
C PHE A 30 -4.98 -2.81 1.26
N GLY A 31 -5.11 -2.65 2.58
CA GLY A 31 -5.17 -1.35 3.23
C GLY A 31 -3.76 -0.85 3.56
N LEU A 32 -3.64 0.45 3.80
CA LEU A 32 -2.40 1.08 4.26
C LEU A 32 -2.53 1.54 5.70
N ILE A 33 -1.47 1.34 6.48
CA ILE A 33 -1.35 1.87 7.83
C ILE A 33 -0.02 2.60 8.00
N SER A 34 -0.04 3.65 8.80
CA SER A 34 1.14 4.40 9.21
C SER A 34 1.82 3.74 10.40
N ILE A 35 3.15 3.76 10.41
CA ILE A 35 3.99 3.22 11.48
C ILE A 35 4.97 4.32 11.92
N ARG A 36 4.80 4.76 13.17
CA ARG A 36 5.68 5.69 13.86
C ARG A 36 5.55 5.49 15.37
N SER A 37 6.38 4.59 15.90
CA SER A 37 6.28 4.15 17.29
C SER A 37 6.34 5.30 18.29
N GLY A 38 5.50 5.24 19.33
CA GLY A 38 5.45 6.25 20.39
C GLY A 38 4.75 7.55 20.01
N THR A 39 4.01 7.59 18.90
CA THR A 39 3.23 8.76 18.47
C THR A 39 1.78 8.38 18.16
N ASP A 40 0.91 9.38 18.00
CA ASP A 40 -0.47 9.21 17.55
C ASP A 40 -0.57 8.72 16.09
N LEU A 41 0.52 8.75 15.34
CA LEU A 41 0.65 8.17 13.98
C LEU A 41 0.95 6.66 13.99
N GLN A 42 1.03 6.00 15.14
CA GLN A 42 1.25 4.55 15.18
C GLN A 42 -0.04 3.80 14.84
N ASN A 43 0.05 2.87 13.87
CA ASN A 43 -1.02 1.97 13.44
C ASN A 43 -2.30 2.70 12.99
N GLN A 44 -2.19 3.92 12.48
CA GLN A 44 -3.35 4.64 11.96
C GLN A 44 -3.59 4.30 10.49
N ALA A 45 -4.85 4.10 10.12
CA ALA A 45 -5.25 3.89 8.74
C ALA A 45 -4.90 5.11 7.87
N ILE A 46 -4.42 4.83 6.66
CA ILE A 46 -4.24 5.85 5.61
C ILE A 46 -5.39 5.67 4.62
N VAL A 47 -6.25 6.68 4.54
CA VAL A 47 -7.51 6.65 3.80
C VAL A 47 -7.54 7.67 2.66
N ALA A 48 -8.39 7.43 1.67
CA ALA A 48 -8.68 8.36 0.58
C ALA A 48 -9.67 9.43 1.05
N TYR A 49 -9.31 10.70 0.87
CA TYR A 49 -10.19 11.82 1.17
C TYR A 49 -9.86 13.04 0.31
N GLN A 50 -10.84 13.49 -0.49
CA GLN A 50 -10.79 14.67 -1.35
C GLN A 50 -9.53 14.71 -2.23
N GLY A 51 -9.25 13.62 -2.95
CA GLY A 51 -8.13 13.47 -3.89
C GLY A 51 -6.75 13.25 -3.24
N GLY A 52 -6.68 13.17 -1.91
CA GLY A 52 -5.44 12.95 -1.16
C GLY A 52 -5.50 11.71 -0.27
N LEU A 53 -4.33 11.26 0.20
CA LEU A 53 -4.23 10.26 1.26
C LEU A 53 -4.05 10.92 2.62
N TRP A 54 -4.83 10.47 3.60
CA TRP A 54 -4.97 11.12 4.90
C TRP A 54 -4.97 10.12 6.05
N ILE A 55 -4.61 10.60 7.23
CA ILE A 55 -4.74 9.91 8.51
C ILE A 55 -5.72 10.73 9.37
N GLY A 56 -6.61 10.04 10.10
CA GLY A 56 -7.61 10.68 10.96
C GLY A 56 -8.82 11.25 10.21
N LYS A 57 -9.01 10.89 8.94
CA LYS A 57 -10.22 11.15 8.15
C LYS A 57 -11.00 9.85 7.96
N ASP A 58 -12.28 9.98 7.65
CA ASP A 58 -13.07 8.87 7.10
C ASP A 58 -12.85 8.77 5.59
N THR A 59 -12.97 7.57 5.04
CA THR A 59 -12.90 7.35 3.58
C THR A 59 -13.97 8.18 2.87
N SER A 60 -13.56 8.97 1.87
CA SER A 60 -14.47 9.70 0.99
C SER A 60 -14.70 8.91 -0.29
N SER A 61 -15.94 8.55 -0.57
CA SER A 61 -16.31 7.76 -1.74
C SER A 61 -17.67 8.16 -2.30
N TYR A 62 -17.95 7.76 -3.53
CA TYR A 62 -19.23 8.01 -4.19
C TYR A 62 -19.71 6.79 -4.97
N CYS A 63 -21.02 6.60 -4.99
CA CYS A 63 -21.71 5.61 -5.80
C CYS A 63 -22.74 6.32 -6.69
N PRO A 64 -22.57 6.33 -8.02
CA PRO A 64 -23.52 6.93 -8.96
C PRO A 64 -24.72 6.00 -9.25
N LEU A 65 -24.69 4.75 -8.80
CA LEU A 65 -25.74 3.77 -9.04
C LEU A 65 -26.79 3.81 -7.92
N ALA A 66 -28.03 3.43 -8.24
CA ALA A 66 -29.08 3.32 -7.22
C ALA A 66 -28.78 2.23 -6.18
N GLU A 67 -28.20 1.10 -6.64
CA GLU A 67 -27.77 -0.03 -5.82
C GLU A 67 -26.60 -0.75 -6.51
N GLY A 68 -25.89 -1.61 -5.77
CA GLY A 68 -24.87 -2.52 -6.32
C GLY A 68 -23.42 -2.05 -6.19
N CYS A 69 -23.17 -0.84 -5.69
CA CYS A 69 -21.82 -0.40 -5.37
C CYS A 69 -21.29 -1.08 -4.09
N PRO A 70 -19.95 -1.18 -3.95
CA PRO A 70 -19.33 -1.46 -2.67
C PRO A 70 -19.71 -0.42 -1.61
N ALA A 71 -19.57 -0.79 -0.34
CA ALA A 71 -19.96 0.05 0.79
C ALA A 71 -19.27 1.43 0.82
N GLY A 72 -18.06 1.55 0.27
CA GLY A 72 -17.35 2.83 0.18
C GLY A 72 -16.79 3.34 1.51
N THR A 73 -16.81 2.51 2.57
CA THR A 73 -16.36 2.89 3.91
C THR A 73 -14.87 2.65 4.15
N ASP A 74 -14.27 1.74 3.38
CA ASP A 74 -12.87 1.36 3.51
C ASP A 74 -12.05 1.85 2.31
N THR A 75 -10.84 2.33 2.58
CA THR A 75 -9.85 2.63 1.54
C THR A 75 -8.94 1.42 1.34
N THR A 76 -8.98 0.83 0.16
CA THR A 76 -8.05 -0.23 -0.24
C THR A 76 -7.39 0.08 -1.57
N PHE A 77 -6.24 -0.53 -1.80
CA PHE A 77 -5.35 -0.29 -2.93
C PHE A 77 -5.07 -1.60 -3.65
N ALA A 78 -4.62 -1.52 -4.89
CA ALA A 78 -4.13 -2.65 -5.66
C ALA A 78 -2.69 -2.38 -6.13
N ALA A 79 -1.80 -3.36 -5.89
CA ALA A 79 -0.44 -3.29 -6.41
C ALA A 79 -0.42 -3.55 -7.93
N GLY A 80 0.27 -2.69 -8.67
CA GLY A 80 0.61 -2.92 -10.07
C GLY A 80 2.09 -3.24 -10.27
N ASP A 81 2.49 -3.44 -11.51
CA ASP A 81 3.92 -3.50 -11.85
C ASP A 81 4.50 -2.09 -11.82
N ASN A 82 5.23 -1.77 -10.74
CA ASN A 82 5.85 -0.47 -10.50
C ASN A 82 4.85 0.71 -10.31
N THR A 83 3.56 0.42 -10.16
CA THR A 83 2.48 1.39 -9.92
C THR A 83 1.62 0.99 -8.73
N LEU A 84 0.83 1.94 -8.23
CA LEU A 84 -0.15 1.72 -7.17
C LEU A 84 -1.49 2.32 -7.59
N SER A 85 -2.59 1.59 -7.51
CA SER A 85 -3.92 2.11 -7.82
C SER A 85 -4.86 2.00 -6.63
N MET A 86 -5.92 2.79 -6.67
CA MET A 86 -7.06 2.60 -5.77
C MET A 86 -7.83 1.34 -6.19
N ASN A 87 -8.35 0.58 -5.23
CA ASN A 87 -9.15 -0.61 -5.49
C ASN A 87 -10.63 -0.23 -5.70
N VAL A 88 -10.96 0.15 -6.93
CA VAL A 88 -12.24 0.76 -7.34
C VAL A 88 -12.89 0.05 -8.53
N GLU A 89 -14.20 0.23 -8.69
CA GLU A 89 -14.95 -0.27 -9.85
C GLU A 89 -14.98 0.71 -11.04
N VAL A 90 -14.81 2.00 -10.76
CA VAL A 90 -15.02 3.06 -11.76
C VAL A 90 -14.19 2.82 -13.03
N PRO A 91 -14.81 2.87 -14.23
CA PRO A 91 -14.10 2.73 -15.49
C PRO A 91 -12.93 3.72 -15.63
N GLY A 92 -11.76 3.21 -15.96
CA GLY A 92 -10.50 3.96 -16.00
C GLY A 92 -9.70 3.89 -14.69
N GLY A 93 -10.33 3.48 -13.59
CA GLY A 93 -9.72 3.36 -12.28
C GLY A 93 -9.31 4.71 -11.70
N GLN A 94 -8.50 4.65 -10.63
CA GLN A 94 -7.85 5.82 -10.04
C GLN A 94 -6.42 5.45 -9.68
N GLN A 95 -5.46 6.21 -10.21
CA GLN A 95 -4.03 5.95 -10.10
C GLN A 95 -3.46 6.73 -8.92
N VAL A 96 -2.73 6.09 -8.00
CA VAL A 96 -2.00 6.77 -6.94
C VAL A 96 -0.72 7.38 -7.50
N TYR A 97 -0.42 8.60 -7.10
CA TYR A 97 0.78 9.33 -7.52
C TYR A 97 1.26 10.27 -6.43
N VAL A 98 2.52 10.70 -6.55
CA VAL A 98 3.05 11.82 -5.75
C VAL A 98 2.88 13.09 -6.57
N ALA A 99 2.03 14.01 -6.11
CA ALA A 99 1.78 15.28 -6.76
C ALA A 99 3.04 16.17 -6.79
N THR A 100 3.04 17.21 -7.62
CA THR A 100 4.13 18.20 -7.66
C THR A 100 4.28 18.97 -6.34
N SER A 101 3.24 19.00 -5.50
CA SER A 101 3.25 19.48 -4.12
C SER A 101 3.83 18.48 -3.10
N ALA A 102 4.29 17.31 -3.57
CA ALA A 102 4.69 16.14 -2.79
C ALA A 102 3.54 15.40 -2.08
N ALA A 103 2.29 15.85 -2.18
CA ALA A 103 1.14 15.15 -1.60
C ALA A 103 1.00 13.77 -2.25
N VAL A 104 0.71 12.73 -1.46
CA VAL A 104 0.30 11.44 -2.03
C VAL A 104 -1.18 11.55 -2.36
N SER A 105 -1.47 11.48 -3.65
CA SER A 105 -2.77 11.76 -4.25
C SER A 105 -3.20 10.61 -5.14
N PHE A 106 -4.45 10.66 -5.58
CA PHE A 106 -4.97 9.74 -6.58
C PHE A 106 -5.76 10.52 -7.65
N THR A 107 -5.80 9.97 -8.87
CA THR A 107 -6.48 10.65 -9.97
C THR A 107 -7.99 10.71 -9.74
N PRO A 108 -8.67 11.75 -10.26
CA PRO A 108 -10.13 11.80 -10.17
C PRO A 108 -10.75 10.64 -10.97
N PRO A 109 -12.01 10.28 -10.65
CA PRO A 109 -12.71 9.22 -11.35
C PRO A 109 -12.72 9.45 -12.87
N HIS A 110 -12.58 8.37 -13.64
CA HIS A 110 -12.53 8.41 -15.11
C HIS A 110 -11.37 9.20 -15.73
N SER A 111 -10.37 9.61 -14.95
CA SER A 111 -9.22 10.37 -15.42
C SER A 111 -7.91 9.72 -15.00
N GLY A 112 -6.94 9.73 -15.93
CA GLY A 112 -5.55 9.36 -15.65
C GLY A 112 -4.62 10.57 -15.48
N ASP A 113 -5.15 11.80 -15.47
CA ASP A 113 -4.33 13.00 -15.40
C ASP A 113 -3.77 13.23 -13.99
N THR A 114 -2.44 13.17 -13.86
CA THR A 114 -1.69 13.41 -12.62
C THR A 114 -1.08 14.80 -12.53
N GLN A 115 -1.29 15.65 -13.55
CA GLN A 115 -0.75 17.00 -13.64
C GLN A 115 0.78 17.04 -13.44
N GLY A 116 1.48 16.04 -14.01
CA GLY A 116 2.94 15.91 -13.92
C GLY A 116 3.46 15.22 -12.66
N GLY A 117 2.57 14.61 -11.86
CA GLY A 117 2.95 13.83 -10.69
C GLY A 117 3.69 12.53 -11.01
N VAL A 118 4.39 11.99 -10.01
CA VAL A 118 5.16 10.74 -10.12
C VAL A 118 4.23 9.55 -9.91
N VAL A 119 4.02 8.77 -10.97
CA VAL A 119 3.11 7.61 -11.00
C VAL A 119 3.79 6.26 -10.80
N THR A 120 5.11 6.18 -11.01
CA THR A 120 5.88 4.93 -10.99
C THR A 120 6.90 4.91 -9.87
N GLY A 121 7.44 3.72 -9.58
CA GLY A 121 8.42 3.47 -8.52
C GLY A 121 7.82 2.71 -7.34
N TRP A 122 6.50 2.55 -7.29
CA TRP A 122 5.82 1.93 -6.16
C TRP A 122 6.24 0.46 -6.01
N THR A 123 6.64 0.11 -4.80
CA THR A 123 7.08 -1.24 -4.44
C THR A 123 6.22 -1.76 -3.31
N TYR A 124 5.39 -2.74 -3.65
CA TYR A 124 4.65 -3.54 -2.68
C TYR A 124 5.43 -4.80 -2.32
N THR A 125 5.53 -5.07 -1.03
CA THR A 125 6.00 -6.36 -0.49
C THR A 125 4.93 -6.92 0.44
N ALA A 126 4.36 -8.07 0.09
CA ALA A 126 3.39 -8.74 0.93
C ALA A 126 4.01 -9.16 2.28
N GLY A 127 3.21 -9.08 3.35
CA GLY A 127 3.57 -9.67 4.63
C GLY A 127 3.56 -11.20 4.56
N GLN A 128 4.38 -11.84 5.39
CA GLN A 128 4.44 -13.30 5.52
C GLN A 128 4.05 -13.71 6.95
N ASP A 129 3.42 -14.88 7.09
CA ASP A 129 3.12 -15.50 8.39
C ASP A 129 2.36 -14.58 9.37
N GLY A 130 1.41 -13.80 8.84
CA GLY A 130 0.60 -12.86 9.62
C GLY A 130 1.28 -11.53 9.95
N ALA A 131 2.50 -11.30 9.47
CA ALA A 131 3.16 -10.00 9.57
C ALA A 131 2.51 -8.96 8.63
N LEU A 132 2.73 -7.68 8.96
CA LEU A 132 2.42 -6.57 8.07
C LEU A 132 3.30 -6.63 6.82
N GLY A 133 2.74 -6.26 5.67
CA GLY A 133 3.52 -5.99 4.47
C GLY A 133 4.04 -4.56 4.45
N GLN A 134 4.61 -4.16 3.32
CA GLN A 134 5.33 -2.91 3.16
C GLN A 134 4.97 -2.24 1.83
N MET A 135 4.78 -0.92 1.86
CA MET A 135 4.65 -0.08 0.67
C MET A 135 5.76 0.97 0.66
N SER A 136 6.63 0.94 -0.35
CA SER A 136 7.73 1.89 -0.52
C SER A 136 7.69 2.56 -1.89
N LEU A 137 8.37 3.72 -1.94
CA LEU A 137 8.70 4.41 -3.18
C LEU A 137 10.20 4.74 -3.11
N PRO A 138 11.09 3.94 -3.75
CA PRO A 138 12.53 4.12 -3.64
C PRO A 138 12.98 5.54 -3.98
N GLY A 139 13.87 6.09 -3.15
CA GLY A 139 14.32 7.48 -3.24
C GLY A 139 13.43 8.49 -2.51
N TYR A 140 12.23 8.08 -2.10
CA TYR A 140 11.31 8.89 -1.31
C TYR A 140 11.18 8.34 0.12
N GLY A 141 10.75 9.20 1.04
CA GLY A 141 10.20 8.79 2.33
C GLY A 141 8.85 9.45 2.57
N PHE A 142 7.95 8.71 3.21
CA PHE A 142 6.62 9.21 3.55
C PHE A 142 6.68 10.08 4.81
N ILE A 143 5.94 11.17 4.79
CA ILE A 143 5.76 12.06 5.93
C ILE A 143 4.26 12.32 6.11
N ALA A 144 3.83 12.42 7.36
CA ALA A 144 2.49 12.84 7.75
C ALA A 144 2.58 14.28 8.28
N CYS A 145 1.90 15.22 7.64
CA CYS A 145 1.89 16.63 8.01
C CYS A 145 0.58 16.98 8.68
N ALA A 146 0.63 17.57 9.87
CA ALA A 146 -0.56 17.93 10.63
C ALA A 146 -1.43 18.93 9.84
N SER A 147 -2.74 18.67 9.80
CA SER A 147 -3.71 19.53 9.15
C SER A 147 -4.24 20.61 10.08
N THR A 148 -4.69 21.72 9.50
CA THR A 148 -5.46 22.75 10.21
C THR A 148 -6.87 22.29 10.58
N ASP A 149 -7.33 21.17 10.05
CA ASP A 149 -8.67 20.62 10.30
C ASP A 149 -8.86 20.10 11.73
N GLY A 150 -7.77 19.83 12.46
CA GLY A 150 -7.83 19.41 13.85
C GLY A 150 -6.66 18.52 14.29
N PRO A 151 -6.51 18.32 15.60
CA PRO A 151 -5.52 17.39 16.15
C PRO A 151 -5.80 15.96 15.67
N GLY A 152 -4.74 15.19 15.41
CA GLY A 152 -4.85 13.81 14.92
C GLY A 152 -5.15 13.67 13.42
N ILE A 153 -5.34 14.79 12.71
CA ILE A 153 -5.59 14.80 11.26
C ILE A 153 -4.29 15.15 10.54
N TYR A 154 -3.88 14.28 9.63
CA TYR A 154 -2.65 14.46 8.86
C TYR A 154 -2.88 14.15 7.39
N GLN A 155 -2.30 14.96 6.51
CA GLN A 155 -2.17 14.60 5.10
C GLN A 155 -0.83 13.88 4.87
N VAL A 156 -0.85 12.86 4.02
CA VAL A 156 0.34 12.07 3.67
C VAL A 156 1.03 12.67 2.45
N TYR A 157 2.34 12.85 2.57
CA TYR A 157 3.24 13.32 1.52
C TYR A 157 4.38 12.33 1.33
N ALA A 158 5.05 12.39 0.18
CA ALA A 158 6.27 11.66 -0.09
C ALA A 158 7.33 12.62 -0.63
N THR A 159 8.43 12.80 0.10
CA THR A 159 9.52 13.71 -0.28
C THR A 159 10.79 12.94 -0.59
N LEU A 160 11.64 13.48 -1.46
CA LEU A 160 12.95 12.90 -1.73
C LEU A 160 13.76 12.80 -0.44
N GLY A 161 14.26 11.60 -0.13
CA GLY A 161 14.98 11.31 1.11
C GLY A 161 14.15 11.35 2.40
N GLY A 162 12.85 11.64 2.34
CA GLY A 162 11.94 11.55 3.50
C GLY A 162 12.14 12.61 4.57
N SER A 163 12.74 13.75 4.23
CA SER A 163 12.92 14.85 5.18
C SER A 163 11.58 15.54 5.44
N GLY A 164 11.09 15.47 6.68
CA GLY A 164 9.96 16.26 7.15
C GLY A 164 10.43 17.63 7.63
N THR A 165 9.73 18.70 7.22
CA THR A 165 9.95 20.06 7.73
C THR A 165 8.70 20.55 8.46
N GLY A 166 8.85 21.53 9.36
CA GLY A 166 7.71 22.14 10.05
C GLY A 166 6.91 21.15 10.91
N ASN A 167 5.61 21.02 10.62
CA ASN A 167 4.64 20.20 11.34
C ASN A 167 4.50 18.78 10.76
N CYS A 168 5.51 18.30 10.04
CA CYS A 168 5.53 16.98 9.42
C CYS A 168 6.42 15.99 10.16
N SER A 169 5.96 14.74 10.23
CA SER A 169 6.68 13.61 10.84
C SER A 169 6.86 12.48 9.85
N GLY A 170 8.07 11.93 9.74
CA GLY A 170 8.31 10.76 8.91
C GLY A 170 7.51 9.53 9.37
N ILE A 171 6.92 8.80 8.45
CA ILE A 171 6.19 7.55 8.73
C ILE A 171 6.73 6.44 7.85
N ALA A 172 6.76 5.22 8.38
CA ALA A 172 6.78 4.05 7.52
C ALA A 172 5.33 3.71 7.12
N VAL A 173 5.15 3.18 5.91
CA VAL A 173 3.85 2.73 5.41
C VAL A 173 3.86 1.22 5.33
N ALA A 174 3.02 0.60 6.15
CA ALA A 174 2.80 -0.84 6.15
C ALA A 174 1.49 -1.19 5.45
N THR A 175 1.36 -2.43 5.01
CA THR A 175 0.18 -2.92 4.31
C THR A 175 -0.50 -4.03 5.11
N VAL A 176 -1.83 -4.04 5.04
CA VAL A 176 -2.68 -5.08 5.63
C VAL A 176 -3.45 -5.77 4.51
N PRO A 177 -3.34 -7.10 4.32
CA PRO A 177 -4.03 -7.79 3.23
C PRO A 177 -5.54 -7.56 3.24
N TYR A 178 -6.13 -7.38 2.07
CA TYR A 178 -7.56 -7.27 1.86
C TYR A 178 -8.04 -8.39 0.93
N THR A 179 -8.97 -9.21 1.41
CA THR A 179 -9.49 -10.38 0.67
C THR A 179 -10.80 -10.11 -0.06
N GLY A 180 -11.37 -8.91 0.08
CA GLY A 180 -12.58 -8.52 -0.64
C GLY A 180 -12.31 -8.19 -2.11
N ALA A 181 -13.38 -7.95 -2.87
CA ALA A 181 -13.28 -7.56 -4.27
C ALA A 181 -12.77 -6.11 -4.40
N VAL A 182 -13.66 -5.13 -4.32
CA VAL A 182 -13.40 -3.69 -4.50
C VAL A 182 -14.11 -3.01 -3.34
N SER A 183 -13.51 -1.96 -2.76
CA SER A 183 -14.08 -1.35 -1.54
C SER A 183 -14.84 -0.05 -1.78
N ALA A 184 -14.77 0.52 -2.98
CA ALA A 184 -15.58 1.65 -3.40
C ALA A 184 -15.92 1.56 -4.90
N TRP A 185 -17.01 2.21 -5.32
CA TRP A 185 -17.20 2.48 -6.75
C TRP A 185 -16.15 3.47 -7.24
N GLU A 186 -16.06 4.63 -6.58
CA GLU A 186 -14.96 5.59 -6.74
C GLU A 186 -14.65 6.27 -5.40
N TYR A 187 -13.40 6.70 -5.24
CA TYR A 187 -12.99 7.57 -4.15
C TYR A 187 -13.05 9.03 -4.60
N LEU A 188 -13.41 9.89 -3.67
CA LEU A 188 -13.47 11.35 -3.86
C LEU A 188 -12.23 11.99 -3.29
#